data_AF-A0A932HUG0-F1
#
_entry.id   AF-A0A932HUG0-F1
#
_cell.length_a   1.000
_cell.length_b   1.000
_cell.length_c   1.000
_cell.angle_alpha   90.00
_cell.angle_beta   90.00
_cell.angle_gamma   90.00
#
_symmetry.space_group_name_H-M   'P 1'
#
loop_
_entity.id
_entity.type
_entity.pdbx_description
1 polymer ?
#
loop_
_entity_poly.entity_id
_entity_poly.type
_entity_poly.pdbx_seq_one_letter_code
_entity_poly.pdbx_strand_id
1 'polypeptide(L)'
;MKSPEQMGGPPDVPKEEPVKDKEETSEKLASPESYNEAEWEKLKQGAAAFAINRGKEMGVPQEELDRFAQDVITRETESQNYGLVYRFRKNMGIGTEEEVKAAGEQAYKFFLESGDSGSAMSIAEDIYGRDSNEWRRANEANEAEWKKTEEKRKRKEEEMEDEEWELNASISKDATFADLFNAIDAIEEEEGLGELYFEAALRDNFDAAIVEEVLAFRDMQASKAGITKVLDFFKERGYSQSDVSVFLPIKFKRERKKK
;
A
#
# COMPACT_ATOMS: atom_id res chain seq x y z
N MET A 1 31.90 -28.61 -64.17
CA MET A 1 31.92 -29.75 -65.12
C MET A 1 32.13 -31.03 -64.31
N LYS A 2 31.28 -32.03 -64.52
CA LYS A 2 31.32 -33.38 -63.90
C LYS A 2 32.25 -34.31 -64.69
N SER A 3 32.85 -35.29 -64.02
CA SER A 3 32.95 -36.69 -64.47
C SER A 3 33.41 -37.64 -63.34
N PRO A 4 33.07 -38.94 -63.43
CA PRO A 4 32.54 -39.72 -62.31
C PRO A 4 33.27 -41.07 -62.07
N GLU A 5 32.64 -41.89 -61.20
CA GLU A 5 32.82 -43.34 -60.99
C GLU A 5 33.97 -43.74 -60.05
N GLN A 6 33.85 -44.69 -59.12
CA GLN A 6 32.83 -45.66 -58.70
C GLN A 6 33.38 -46.28 -57.38
N MET A 7 32.51 -46.89 -56.56
CA MET A 7 32.74 -48.12 -55.76
C MET A 7 32.02 -48.07 -54.39
N GLY A 8 31.21 -49.11 -54.11
CA GLY A 8 30.78 -49.50 -52.77
C GLY A 8 29.27 -49.72 -52.60
N GLY A 9 28.80 -50.94 -52.83
CA GLY A 9 27.40 -51.40 -52.77
C GLY A 9 26.83 -51.78 -51.38
N PRO A 10 25.65 -52.44 -51.31
CA PRO A 10 24.54 -52.14 -50.37
C PRO A 10 24.40 -53.14 -49.17
N PRO A 11 23.38 -53.00 -48.28
CA PRO A 11 23.48 -53.29 -46.84
C PRO A 11 23.11 -54.72 -46.41
N ASP A 12 23.70 -55.19 -45.30
CA ASP A 12 23.36 -56.43 -44.62
C ASP A 12 22.19 -56.26 -43.63
N VAL A 13 21.17 -57.08 -43.83
CA VAL A 13 20.03 -57.31 -42.93
C VAL A 13 20.33 -58.54 -42.07
N PRO A 14 19.93 -58.57 -40.78
CA PRO A 14 19.67 -59.85 -40.11
C PRO A 14 18.24 -59.97 -39.54
N LYS A 15 17.48 -60.89 -40.17
CA LYS A 15 16.51 -61.91 -39.68
C LYS A 15 15.72 -61.72 -38.35
N GLU A 16 14.39 -61.78 -38.45
CA GLU A 16 13.44 -62.25 -37.41
C GLU A 16 13.55 -63.79 -37.22
N GLU A 17 13.47 -64.38 -36.01
CA GLU A 17 12.28 -64.81 -35.21
C GLU A 17 12.79 -65.65 -33.98
N PRO A 18 11.98 -66.17 -33.00
CA PRO A 18 10.69 -65.76 -32.42
C PRO A 18 10.59 -65.81 -30.85
N VAL A 19 9.59 -65.12 -30.30
CA VAL A 19 8.74 -65.35 -29.09
C VAL A 19 9.35 -65.82 -27.74
N LYS A 20 9.11 -65.04 -26.68
CA LYS A 20 8.60 -65.51 -25.38
C LYS A 20 7.94 -64.37 -24.61
N ASP A 21 6.61 -64.42 -24.49
CA ASP A 21 5.87 -63.80 -23.41
C ASP A 21 6.48 -64.23 -22.08
N LYS A 22 6.79 -63.26 -21.20
CA LYS A 22 6.75 -63.43 -19.74
C LYS A 22 6.90 -62.08 -19.05
N GLU A 23 5.83 -61.73 -18.36
CA GLU A 23 5.82 -61.14 -17.03
C GLU A 23 6.57 -59.81 -16.86
N GLU A 24 5.80 -58.73 -17.03
CA GLU A 24 5.45 -57.88 -15.88
C GLU A 24 6.55 -57.75 -14.82
N THR A 25 7.59 -56.99 -15.15
CA THR A 25 8.36 -56.27 -14.15
C THR A 25 8.25 -54.80 -14.48
N SER A 26 7.15 -54.24 -13.99
CA SER A 26 7.04 -52.84 -13.60
C SER A 26 8.20 -52.55 -12.64
N GLU A 27 9.38 -52.32 -13.18
CA GLU A 27 10.53 -51.83 -12.44
C GLU A 27 10.29 -50.36 -12.13
N LYS A 28 9.59 -50.18 -11.01
CA LYS A 28 9.87 -49.14 -10.04
C LYS A 28 9.79 -47.73 -10.63
N LEU A 29 8.56 -47.31 -10.93
CA LEU A 29 8.11 -45.98 -10.51
C LEU A 29 8.54 -45.84 -9.05
N ALA A 30 9.60 -45.08 -8.81
CA ALA A 30 9.95 -44.65 -7.49
C ALA A 30 8.67 -44.06 -6.88
N SER A 31 8.17 -44.67 -5.82
CA SER A 31 7.13 -44.09 -4.98
C SER A 31 7.53 -42.63 -4.76
N PRO A 32 6.65 -41.65 -5.07
CA PRO A 32 6.97 -40.27 -4.74
C PRO A 32 7.20 -40.25 -3.23
N GLU A 33 8.35 -39.75 -2.80
CA GLU A 33 8.51 -39.32 -1.42
C GLU A 33 7.35 -38.34 -1.18
N SER A 34 6.35 -38.77 -0.43
CA SER A 34 5.13 -37.99 -0.27
C SER A 34 5.49 -36.71 0.46
N TYR A 35 5.48 -35.59 -0.25
CA TYR A 35 5.56 -34.27 0.36
C TYR A 35 4.41 -34.12 1.37
N ASN A 36 4.58 -33.22 2.33
CA ASN A 36 3.54 -32.96 3.32
C ASN A 36 2.35 -32.25 2.68
N GLU A 37 1.37 -33.02 2.20
CA GLU A 37 0.17 -32.52 1.50
C GLU A 37 -0.67 -31.58 2.38
N ALA A 38 -0.77 -31.85 3.68
CA ALA A 38 -1.50 -30.97 4.61
C ALA A 38 -0.82 -29.59 4.76
N GLU A 39 0.50 -29.55 4.75
CA GLU A 39 1.26 -28.30 4.75
C GLU A 39 1.16 -27.59 3.39
N TRP A 40 1.16 -28.33 2.28
CA TRP A 40 0.93 -27.78 0.94
C TRP A 40 -0.45 -27.10 0.83
N GLU A 41 -1.52 -27.75 1.27
CA GLU A 41 -2.87 -27.16 1.30
C GLU A 41 -2.93 -25.87 2.13
N LYS A 42 -2.21 -25.84 3.25
CA LYS A 42 -2.10 -24.64 4.08
C LYS A 42 -1.34 -23.52 3.38
N LEU A 43 -0.27 -23.84 2.66
CA LEU A 43 0.54 -22.85 1.92
C LEU A 43 -0.27 -22.21 0.78
N LYS A 44 -1.11 -22.98 0.09
CA LYS A 44 -1.98 -22.48 -1.00
C LYS A 44 -2.94 -21.35 -0.58
N GLN A 45 -3.24 -21.22 0.72
CA GLN A 45 -4.07 -20.14 1.27
C GLN A 45 -3.32 -18.81 1.44
N GLY A 46 -1.99 -18.82 1.33
CA GLY A 46 -1.13 -17.64 1.48
C GLY A 46 -0.82 -16.94 0.15
N ALA A 47 0.28 -16.17 0.14
CA ALA A 47 0.78 -15.54 -1.07
C ALA A 47 1.29 -16.60 -2.07
N ALA A 48 0.77 -16.57 -3.31
CA ALA A 48 1.04 -17.60 -4.32
C ALA A 48 2.53 -17.82 -4.62
N ALA A 49 3.31 -16.73 -4.73
CA ALA A 49 4.75 -16.81 -4.97
C ALA A 49 5.49 -17.51 -3.81
N PHE A 50 5.10 -17.21 -2.56
CA PHE A 50 5.64 -17.85 -1.38
C PHE A 50 5.28 -19.34 -1.35
N ALA A 51 4.01 -19.67 -1.62
CA ALA A 51 3.54 -21.04 -1.67
C ALA A 51 4.31 -21.87 -2.70
N ILE A 52 4.49 -21.38 -3.93
CA ILE A 52 5.25 -22.09 -4.97
C ILE A 52 6.71 -22.31 -4.57
N ASN A 53 7.39 -21.29 -4.03
CA ASN A 53 8.79 -21.44 -3.61
C ASN A 53 8.91 -22.45 -2.47
N ARG A 54 8.02 -22.40 -1.48
CA ARG A 54 8.03 -23.35 -0.37
C ARG A 54 7.63 -24.76 -0.81
N GLY A 55 6.70 -24.88 -1.75
CA GLY A 55 6.33 -26.16 -2.37
C GLY A 55 7.49 -26.82 -3.09
N LYS A 56 8.30 -26.04 -3.84
CA LYS A 56 9.56 -26.54 -4.45
C LYS A 56 10.52 -27.08 -3.39
N GLU A 57 10.70 -26.36 -2.28
CA GLU A 57 11.57 -26.80 -1.17
C GLU A 57 11.05 -28.08 -0.48
N MET A 58 9.74 -28.27 -0.43
CA MET A 58 9.09 -29.44 0.15
C MET A 58 9.03 -30.65 -0.79
N GLY A 59 9.49 -30.52 -2.04
CA GLY A 59 9.42 -31.58 -3.04
C GLY A 59 8.02 -31.80 -3.63
N VAL A 60 7.16 -30.78 -3.63
CA VAL A 60 5.86 -30.85 -4.32
C VAL A 60 6.11 -31.13 -5.81
N PRO A 61 5.40 -32.10 -6.43
CA PRO A 61 5.55 -32.40 -7.85
C PRO A 61 5.31 -31.18 -8.73
N GLN A 62 6.11 -31.05 -9.80
CA GLN A 62 6.01 -29.91 -10.71
C GLN A 62 4.60 -29.77 -11.31
N GLU A 63 3.93 -30.88 -11.64
CA GLU A 63 2.56 -30.88 -12.15
C GLU A 63 1.55 -30.24 -11.17
N GLU A 64 1.74 -30.42 -9.86
CA GLU A 64 0.89 -29.84 -8.83
C GLU A 64 1.20 -28.35 -8.62
N LEU A 65 2.48 -27.97 -8.69
CA LEU A 65 2.90 -26.56 -8.69
C LEU A 65 2.33 -25.81 -9.90
N ASP A 66 2.38 -26.43 -11.08
CA ASP A 66 1.86 -25.85 -12.33
C ASP A 66 0.34 -25.70 -12.29
N ARG A 67 -0.37 -26.69 -11.75
CA ARG A 67 -1.82 -26.61 -11.54
C ARG A 67 -2.18 -25.45 -10.62
N PHE A 68 -1.51 -25.35 -9.47
CA PHE A 68 -1.76 -24.25 -8.52
C PHE A 68 -1.42 -22.88 -9.14
N ALA A 69 -0.31 -22.79 -9.89
CA ALA A 69 0.03 -21.58 -10.63
C ALA A 69 -1.06 -21.18 -11.63
N GLN A 70 -1.59 -22.15 -12.38
CA GLN A 70 -2.65 -21.91 -13.35
C GLN A 70 -3.97 -21.49 -12.69
N ASP A 71 -4.31 -22.07 -11.53
CA ASP A 71 -5.48 -21.67 -10.74
C ASP A 71 -5.35 -20.21 -10.27
N VAL A 72 -4.18 -19.82 -9.77
CA VAL A 72 -3.88 -18.43 -9.39
C VAL A 72 -3.99 -17.50 -10.60
N ILE A 73 -3.36 -17.84 -11.72
CA ILE A 73 -3.42 -17.03 -12.94
C ILE A 73 -4.87 -16.83 -13.39
N THR A 74 -5.67 -17.91 -13.38
CA THR A 74 -7.07 -17.86 -13.79
C THR A 74 -7.88 -16.94 -12.87
N ARG A 75 -7.80 -17.15 -11.55
CA ARG A 75 -8.52 -16.33 -10.55
C ARG A 75 -8.17 -14.84 -10.66
N GLU A 76 -6.88 -14.53 -10.77
CA GLU A 76 -6.42 -13.14 -10.86
C GLU A 76 -6.78 -12.49 -12.20
N THR A 77 -6.81 -13.27 -13.28
CA THR A 77 -7.28 -12.81 -14.61
C THR A 77 -8.78 -12.49 -14.56
N GLU A 78 -9.59 -13.37 -13.98
CA GLU A 78 -11.05 -13.15 -13.79
C GLU A 78 -11.33 -11.93 -12.92
N SER A 79 -10.47 -11.66 -11.94
CA SER A 79 -10.52 -10.48 -11.07
C SER A 79 -9.90 -9.23 -11.70
N GLN A 80 -9.49 -9.29 -12.97
CA GLN A 80 -8.84 -8.20 -13.72
C GLN A 80 -7.53 -7.70 -13.10
N ASN A 81 -6.86 -8.50 -12.26
CA ASN A 81 -5.57 -8.20 -11.65
C ASN A 81 -4.41 -8.48 -12.62
N TYR A 82 -4.49 -7.96 -13.85
CA TYR A 82 -3.55 -8.29 -14.93
C TYR A 82 -2.09 -7.94 -14.62
N GLY A 83 -1.85 -6.85 -13.88
CA GLY A 83 -0.52 -6.50 -13.41
C GLY A 83 0.08 -7.53 -12.43
N LEU A 84 -0.76 -8.17 -11.61
CA LEU A 84 -0.34 -9.26 -10.72
C LEU A 84 -0.04 -10.52 -11.53
N VAL A 85 -0.90 -10.88 -12.50
CA VAL A 85 -0.70 -12.02 -13.40
C VAL A 85 0.63 -11.90 -14.15
N TYR A 86 0.90 -10.73 -14.74
CA TYR A 86 2.16 -10.46 -15.44
C TYR A 86 3.37 -10.63 -14.52
N ARG A 87 3.38 -9.96 -13.37
CA ARG A 87 4.49 -10.04 -12.41
C ARG A 87 4.68 -11.45 -11.87
N PHE A 88 3.60 -12.18 -11.64
CA PHE A 88 3.65 -13.56 -11.17
C PHE A 88 4.30 -14.48 -12.21
N ARG A 89 3.85 -14.41 -13.48
CA ARG A 89 4.46 -15.18 -14.58
C ARG A 89 5.95 -14.83 -14.77
N LYS A 90 6.27 -13.53 -14.81
CA LYS A 90 7.64 -13.03 -14.98
C LYS A 90 8.58 -13.45 -13.84
N ASN A 91 8.20 -13.20 -12.59
CA ASN A 91 9.09 -13.40 -11.45
C ASN A 91 9.24 -14.86 -11.05
N MET A 92 8.22 -15.68 -11.31
CA MET A 92 8.23 -17.10 -10.96
C MET A 92 8.67 -18.00 -12.12
N GLY A 93 8.84 -17.45 -13.33
CA GLY A 93 9.18 -18.20 -14.54
C GLY A 93 8.07 -19.17 -14.94
N ILE A 94 6.81 -18.76 -14.83
CA ILE A 94 5.64 -19.59 -15.14
C ILE A 94 5.16 -19.30 -16.57
N GLY A 95 5.17 -20.33 -17.40
CA GLY A 95 4.79 -20.24 -18.81
C GLY A 95 5.97 -19.93 -19.73
N THR A 96 5.67 -19.75 -21.02
CA THR A 96 6.68 -19.38 -22.02
C THR A 96 6.95 -17.87 -22.01
N GLU A 97 8.04 -17.44 -22.65
CA GLU A 97 8.33 -16.01 -22.83
C GLU A 97 7.19 -15.28 -23.55
N GLU A 98 6.55 -15.93 -24.52
CA GLU A 98 5.40 -15.38 -25.24
C GLU A 98 4.17 -15.22 -24.33
N GLU A 99 3.93 -16.15 -23.40
CA GLU A 99 2.83 -16.03 -22.44
C GLU A 99 3.07 -14.91 -21.43
N VAL A 100 4.31 -14.78 -20.94
CA VAL A 100 4.73 -13.68 -20.07
C VAL A 100 4.53 -12.35 -20.80
N LYS A 101 4.98 -12.28 -22.06
CA LYS A 101 4.81 -11.10 -22.90
C LYS A 101 3.33 -10.77 -23.09
N ALA A 102 2.50 -11.73 -23.50
CA ALA A 102 1.07 -11.54 -23.73
C ALA A 102 0.33 -11.06 -22.46
N ALA A 103 0.62 -11.64 -21.29
CA ALA A 103 0.07 -11.18 -20.02
C ALA A 103 0.47 -9.72 -19.71
N GLY A 104 1.70 -9.37 -20.06
CA GLY A 104 2.19 -8.01 -19.93
C GLY A 104 1.51 -7.03 -20.90
N GLU A 105 1.31 -7.41 -22.17
CA GLU A 105 0.58 -6.58 -23.14
C GLU A 105 -0.88 -6.37 -22.71
N GLN A 106 -1.49 -7.39 -22.10
CA GLN A 106 -2.82 -7.28 -21.52
C GLN A 106 -2.85 -6.32 -20.31
N ALA A 107 -1.87 -6.42 -19.40
CA ALA A 107 -1.73 -5.51 -18.28
C ALA A 107 -1.51 -4.06 -18.73
N TYR A 108 -0.66 -3.84 -19.73
CA TYR A 108 -0.42 -2.52 -20.33
C TYR A 108 -1.70 -1.89 -20.85
N LYS A 109 -2.47 -2.62 -21.67
CA LYS A 109 -3.75 -2.13 -22.21
C LYS A 109 -4.74 -1.80 -21.10
N PHE A 110 -4.86 -2.67 -20.10
CA PHE A 110 -5.73 -2.43 -18.96
C PHE A 110 -5.37 -1.15 -18.21
N PHE A 111 -4.10 -0.92 -17.91
CA PHE A 111 -3.66 0.29 -17.21
C PHE A 111 -3.81 1.56 -18.04
N LEU A 112 -3.63 1.48 -19.36
CA LEU A 112 -3.97 2.59 -20.25
C LEU A 112 -5.47 2.93 -20.21
N GLU A 113 -6.33 1.92 -20.27
CA GLU A 113 -7.80 2.11 -20.26
C GLU A 113 -8.31 2.60 -18.89
N SER A 114 -7.69 2.17 -17.80
CA SER A 114 -8.05 2.62 -16.44
C SER A 114 -7.49 4.00 -16.07
N GLY A 115 -6.61 4.56 -16.90
CA GLY A 115 -5.92 5.83 -16.63
C GLY A 115 -4.79 5.71 -15.62
N ASP A 116 -4.36 4.51 -15.24
CA ASP A 116 -3.18 4.30 -14.39
C ASP A 116 -1.90 4.38 -15.25
N SER A 117 -1.56 5.62 -15.60
CA SER A 117 -0.45 5.96 -16.49
C SER A 117 0.91 5.50 -15.93
N GLY A 118 1.08 5.53 -14.60
CA GLY A 118 2.29 5.07 -13.92
C GLY A 118 2.50 3.56 -14.04
N SER A 119 1.45 2.76 -13.80
CA SER A 119 1.53 1.31 -14.01
C SER A 119 1.70 0.96 -15.49
N ALA A 120 0.99 1.66 -16.39
CA ALA A 120 1.15 1.46 -17.84
C ALA A 120 2.59 1.74 -18.30
N MET A 121 3.21 2.81 -17.80
CA MET A 121 4.61 3.16 -18.09
C MET A 121 5.58 2.09 -17.61
N SER A 122 5.42 1.59 -16.38
CA SER A 122 6.27 0.53 -15.84
C SER A 122 6.18 -0.76 -16.64
N ILE A 123 4.97 -1.17 -17.05
CA ILE A 123 4.79 -2.36 -17.88
C ILE A 123 5.37 -2.14 -19.28
N ALA A 124 5.21 -0.95 -19.85
CA ALA A 124 5.74 -0.64 -21.17
C ALA A 124 7.28 -0.65 -21.21
N GLU A 125 7.92 -0.16 -20.15
CA GLU A 125 9.37 -0.24 -19.98
C GLU A 125 9.84 -1.70 -19.99
N ASP A 126 9.15 -2.54 -19.23
CA ASP A 126 9.50 -3.95 -19.06
C ASP A 126 9.34 -4.77 -20.35
N ILE A 127 8.37 -4.45 -21.20
CA ILE A 127 8.02 -5.27 -22.39
C ILE A 127 8.59 -4.71 -23.68
N TYR A 128 8.52 -3.40 -23.84
CA TYR A 128 8.87 -2.71 -25.09
C TYR A 128 10.19 -1.93 -24.98
N GLY A 129 10.67 -1.67 -23.75
CA GLY A 129 11.85 -0.86 -23.49
C GLY A 129 11.55 0.64 -23.46
N ARG A 130 12.46 1.41 -22.85
CA ARG A 130 12.33 2.88 -22.69
C ARG A 130 12.30 3.66 -24.00
N ASP A 131 12.89 3.13 -25.06
CA ASP A 131 12.93 3.81 -26.37
C ASP A 131 11.64 3.60 -27.19
N SER A 132 10.71 2.77 -26.70
CA SER A 132 9.46 2.45 -27.39
C SER A 132 8.47 3.62 -27.41
N ASN A 133 7.57 3.60 -28.40
CA ASN A 133 6.48 4.58 -28.48
C ASN A 133 5.44 4.33 -27.37
N GLU A 134 5.27 3.08 -26.97
CA GLU A 134 4.42 2.63 -25.88
C GLU A 134 4.86 3.26 -24.55
N TRP A 135 6.14 3.14 -24.21
CA TRP A 135 6.70 3.76 -23.01
C TRP A 135 6.59 5.27 -23.07
N ARG A 136 6.95 5.90 -24.20
CA ARG A 136 6.90 7.36 -24.35
C ARG A 136 5.50 7.91 -24.12
N ARG A 137 4.47 7.30 -24.71
CA ARG A 137 3.07 7.72 -24.54
C ARG A 137 2.59 7.58 -23.09
N ALA A 138 2.92 6.46 -22.44
CA ALA A 138 2.54 6.24 -21.05
C ALA A 138 3.29 7.20 -20.10
N ASN A 139 4.58 7.46 -20.36
CA ASN A 139 5.37 8.41 -19.59
C ASN A 139 4.86 9.85 -19.74
N GLU A 140 4.50 10.29 -20.95
CA GLU A 140 3.90 11.62 -21.17
C GLU A 140 2.59 11.80 -20.39
N ALA A 141 1.74 10.77 -20.36
CA ALA A 141 0.51 10.78 -19.56
C ALA A 141 0.82 10.86 -18.05
N ASN A 142 1.77 10.05 -17.57
CA ASN A 142 2.20 10.03 -16.17
C ASN A 142 2.81 11.36 -15.72
N GLU A 143 3.66 11.98 -16.55
CA GLU A 143 4.21 13.31 -16.27
C GLU A 143 3.12 14.38 -16.19
N ALA A 144 2.10 14.32 -17.04
CA ALA A 144 1.00 15.26 -17.01
C ALA A 144 0.15 15.13 -15.73
N GLU A 145 -0.07 13.90 -15.24
CA GLU A 145 -0.75 13.65 -13.97
C GLU A 145 0.08 14.09 -12.77
N TRP A 146 1.39 13.83 -12.81
CA TRP A 146 2.32 14.26 -11.78
C TRP A 146 2.38 15.78 -11.66
N LYS A 147 2.47 16.49 -12.79
CA LYS A 147 2.44 17.97 -12.82
C LYS A 147 1.14 18.53 -12.23
N LYS A 148 -0.02 17.99 -12.60
CA LYS A 148 -1.31 18.41 -12.01
C LYS A 148 -1.37 18.15 -10.50
N THR A 149 -0.82 17.02 -10.06
CA THR A 149 -0.77 16.66 -8.64
C THR A 149 0.17 17.58 -7.87
N GLU A 150 1.33 17.90 -8.43
CA GLU A 150 2.30 18.81 -7.84
C GLU A 150 1.77 20.25 -7.81
N GLU A 151 1.13 20.73 -8.87
CA GLU A 151 0.46 22.04 -8.90
C GLU A 151 -0.65 22.11 -7.84
N LYS A 152 -1.45 21.06 -7.69
CA LYS A 152 -2.47 20.99 -6.63
C LYS A 152 -1.84 20.99 -5.24
N ARG A 153 -0.71 20.31 -5.06
CA ARG A 153 0.05 20.30 -3.80
C ARG A 153 0.60 21.69 -3.48
N LYS A 154 1.25 22.35 -4.45
CA LYS A 154 1.79 23.71 -4.33
C LYS A 154 0.68 24.71 -4.01
N ARG A 155 -0.44 24.65 -4.72
CA ARG A 155 -1.60 25.51 -4.42
C ARG A 155 -2.15 25.27 -3.01
N LYS A 156 -2.19 24.01 -2.55
CA LYS A 156 -2.60 23.70 -1.17
C LYS A 156 -1.56 24.20 -0.17
N GLU A 157 -0.27 24.14 -0.49
CA GLU A 157 0.82 24.64 0.33
C GLU A 157 0.79 26.18 0.41
N GLU A 158 0.56 26.88 -0.70
CA GLU A 158 0.33 28.34 -0.76
C GLU A 158 -0.96 28.75 -0.03
N GLU A 159 -2.06 28.01 -0.19
CA GLU A 159 -3.29 28.22 0.59
C GLU A 159 -3.07 27.96 2.10
N MET A 160 -2.12 27.09 2.48
CA MET A 160 -1.74 26.82 3.87
C MET A 160 -0.63 27.75 4.40
N GLU A 161 0.13 28.44 3.55
CA GLU A 161 1.09 29.48 3.94
C GLU A 161 0.38 30.82 4.23
N ASP A 162 -0.76 31.07 3.58
CA ASP A 162 -1.64 32.23 3.87
C ASP A 162 -2.61 31.98 5.05
N GLU A 163 -2.81 30.72 5.46
CA GLU A 163 -3.44 30.36 6.73
C GLU A 163 -2.35 30.24 7.80
N GLU A 164 -2.12 31.31 8.58
CA GLU A 164 -1.51 31.16 9.92
C GLU A 164 -2.17 29.95 10.58
N TRP A 165 -1.42 28.87 10.82
CA TRP A 165 -1.90 27.74 11.58
C TRP A 165 -2.17 28.24 12.99
N GLU A 166 -3.35 28.82 13.20
CA GLU A 166 -3.83 29.13 14.52
C GLU A 166 -4.12 27.76 15.16
N LEU A 167 -3.09 27.16 15.76
CA LEU A 167 -3.12 25.94 16.57
C LEU A 167 -4.14 26.16 17.68
N ASN A 168 -5.42 25.91 17.40
CA ASN A 168 -6.50 26.24 18.29
C ASN A 168 -7.15 24.96 18.82
N ALA A 169 -7.18 24.83 20.15
CA ALA A 169 -7.99 23.83 20.83
C ALA A 169 -9.48 24.08 20.55
N SER A 170 -10.16 23.09 19.98
CA SER A 170 -11.60 23.19 19.71
C SER A 170 -12.43 22.66 20.88
N ILE A 171 -12.91 23.57 21.74
CA ILE A 171 -13.68 23.22 22.95
C ILE A 171 -15.15 23.64 22.83
N SER A 172 -16.01 23.05 23.65
CA SER A 172 -17.42 23.48 23.76
C SER A 172 -17.56 24.76 24.58
N LYS A 173 -18.67 25.50 24.44
CA LYS A 173 -18.93 26.71 25.25
C LYS A 173 -19.13 26.42 26.74
N ASP A 174 -19.53 25.19 27.06
CA ASP A 174 -19.69 24.67 28.41
C ASP A 174 -18.48 23.84 28.87
N ALA A 175 -17.37 23.87 28.13
CA ALA A 175 -16.16 23.13 28.45
C ALA A 175 -15.53 23.59 29.77
N THR A 176 -14.96 22.62 30.47
CA THR A 176 -14.22 22.80 31.72
C THR A 176 -12.72 22.99 31.45
N PHE A 177 -11.95 23.42 32.46
CA PHE A 177 -10.50 23.49 32.31
C PHE A 177 -9.85 22.13 32.03
N ALA A 178 -10.45 21.03 32.52
CA ALA A 178 -10.00 19.68 32.16
C ALA A 178 -10.17 19.40 30.65
N ASP A 179 -11.30 19.80 30.05
CA ASP A 179 -11.54 19.65 28.61
C ASP A 179 -10.58 20.51 27.78
N LEU A 180 -10.23 21.70 28.30
CA LEU A 180 -9.27 22.59 27.67
C LEU A 180 -7.86 22.00 27.68
N PHE A 181 -7.36 21.55 28.83
CA PHE A 181 -6.01 20.97 28.90
C PHE A 181 -5.90 19.71 28.06
N ASN A 182 -6.88 18.81 28.10
CA ASN A 182 -6.90 17.63 27.23
C ASN A 182 -6.84 17.99 25.73
N ALA A 183 -7.52 19.06 25.33
CA ALA A 183 -7.51 19.51 23.94
C ALA A 183 -6.19 20.18 23.54
N ILE A 184 -5.50 20.82 24.47
CA ILE A 184 -4.17 21.41 24.26
C ILE A 184 -3.11 20.32 24.24
N ASP A 185 -3.09 19.42 25.22
CA ASP A 185 -2.12 18.32 25.30
C ASP A 185 -2.19 17.43 24.04
N ALA A 186 -3.40 17.21 23.49
CA ALA A 186 -3.57 16.49 22.23
C ALA A 186 -2.93 17.21 21.03
N ILE A 187 -3.01 18.54 20.97
CA ILE A 187 -2.34 19.35 19.93
C ILE A 187 -0.83 19.35 20.16
N GLU A 188 -0.38 19.51 21.40
CA GLU A 188 1.03 19.52 21.76
C GLU A 188 1.70 18.16 21.43
N GLU A 189 1.02 17.03 21.68
CA GLU A 189 1.49 15.68 21.32
C GLU A 189 1.50 15.46 19.79
N GLU A 190 0.44 15.87 19.08
CA GLU A 190 0.33 15.69 17.62
C GLU A 190 1.38 16.50 16.85
N GLU A 191 1.66 17.73 17.31
CA GLU A 191 2.58 18.67 16.65
C GLU A 191 4.01 18.60 17.22
N GLY A 192 4.26 17.77 18.24
CA GLY A 192 5.56 17.66 18.90
C GLY A 192 6.00 18.92 19.64
N LEU A 193 5.05 19.72 20.11
CA LEU A 193 5.28 20.93 20.90
C LEU A 193 5.52 20.53 22.37
N GLY A 194 6.42 21.23 23.05
CA GLY A 194 6.58 21.07 24.50
C GLY A 194 5.44 21.75 25.26
N GLU A 195 5.17 21.30 26.48
CA GLU A 195 4.13 21.81 27.42
C GLU A 195 4.11 23.35 27.64
N LEU A 196 5.14 24.04 27.16
CA LEU A 196 5.39 25.47 27.29
C LEU A 196 4.62 26.34 26.28
N TYR A 197 4.05 25.77 25.20
CA TYR A 197 3.40 26.57 24.16
C TYR A 197 2.15 27.28 24.71
N PHE A 198 1.27 26.54 25.38
CA PHE A 198 0.08 27.13 26.00
C PHE A 198 0.40 28.06 27.18
N GLU A 199 1.41 27.74 27.98
CA GLU A 199 1.81 28.58 29.10
C GLU A 199 2.39 29.93 28.66
N ALA A 200 3.12 29.96 27.54
CA ALA A 200 3.61 31.18 26.94
C ALA A 200 2.44 32.09 26.51
N ALA A 201 1.45 31.53 25.80
CA ALA A 201 0.26 32.28 25.39
C ALA A 201 -0.52 32.84 26.59
N LEU A 202 -0.62 32.08 27.69
CA LEU A 202 -1.22 32.57 28.94
C LEU A 202 -0.45 33.75 29.54
N ARG A 203 0.88 33.63 29.63
CA ARG A 203 1.76 34.65 30.23
C ARG A 203 1.80 35.94 29.43
N ASP A 204 1.66 35.86 28.11
CA ASP A 204 1.71 37.01 27.22
C ASP A 204 0.42 37.84 27.24
N ASN A 205 -0.72 37.23 27.58
CA ASN A 205 -2.04 37.86 27.42
C ASN A 205 -2.81 38.10 28.73
N PHE A 206 -2.41 37.49 29.85
CA PHE A 206 -3.12 37.61 31.12
C PHE A 206 -2.22 38.05 32.28
N ASP A 207 -2.81 38.71 33.26
CA ASP A 207 -2.12 39.10 34.48
C ASP A 207 -1.59 37.87 35.24
N ALA A 208 -0.44 38.02 35.91
CA ALA A 208 0.23 36.93 36.62
C ALA A 208 -0.69 36.17 37.60
N ALA A 209 -1.61 36.86 38.27
CA ALA A 209 -2.57 36.23 39.18
C ALA A 209 -3.54 35.26 38.47
N ILE A 210 -3.95 35.59 37.24
CA ILE A 210 -4.84 34.76 36.43
C ILE A 210 -4.06 33.57 35.88
N VAL A 211 -2.83 33.80 35.42
CA VAL A 211 -1.94 32.75 34.92
C VAL A 211 -1.65 31.72 36.01
N GLU A 212 -1.26 32.15 37.21
CA GLU A 212 -0.99 31.25 38.34
C GLU A 212 -2.22 30.41 38.71
N GLU A 213 -3.42 30.99 38.67
CA GLU A 213 -4.64 30.26 38.99
C GLU A 213 -5.04 29.25 37.91
N VAL A 214 -4.80 29.58 36.63
CA VAL A 214 -5.02 28.66 35.51
C VAL A 214 -4.00 27.51 35.55
N LEU A 215 -2.72 27.79 35.78
CA LEU A 215 -1.69 26.76 35.92
C LEU A 215 -1.93 25.89 37.15
N ALA A 216 -2.46 26.46 38.24
CA ALA A 216 -2.86 25.67 39.40
C ALA A 216 -3.96 24.64 39.09
N PHE A 217 -4.84 24.88 38.10
CA PHE A 217 -5.78 23.86 37.61
C PHE A 217 -5.07 22.72 36.86
N ARG A 218 -3.92 22.98 36.24
CA ARG A 218 -3.08 21.97 35.55
C ARG A 218 -2.29 21.14 36.58
N ASP A 219 -1.72 21.79 37.59
CA ASP A 219 -0.83 21.18 38.60
C ASP A 219 -1.56 20.47 39.75
N MET A 220 -2.72 20.98 40.18
CA MET A 220 -3.40 20.50 41.39
C MET A 220 -4.91 20.28 41.22
N GLN A 221 -5.29 19.00 41.36
CA GLN A 221 -6.64 18.47 41.48
C GLN A 221 -7.51 18.50 40.20
N ALA A 222 -7.50 17.36 39.49
CA ALA A 222 -8.46 16.99 38.45
C ALA A 222 -9.94 17.27 38.83
N SER A 223 -10.28 17.30 40.13
CA SER A 223 -11.63 17.59 40.60
C SER A 223 -12.08 19.05 40.45
N LYS A 224 -11.18 20.04 40.56
CA LYS A 224 -11.54 21.46 40.35
C LYS A 224 -11.51 21.84 38.87
N ALA A 225 -10.50 21.36 38.15
CA ALA A 225 -10.40 21.57 36.71
C ALA A 225 -11.61 20.98 35.94
N GLY A 226 -12.14 19.84 36.39
CA GLY A 226 -13.30 19.18 35.78
C GLY A 226 -14.68 19.74 36.15
N ILE A 227 -14.77 20.78 36.99
CA ILE A 227 -16.04 21.43 37.35
C ILE A 227 -16.06 22.92 37.03
N THR A 228 -14.90 23.57 36.96
CA THR A 228 -14.78 24.98 36.61
C THR A 228 -14.86 25.15 35.10
N LYS A 229 -15.87 25.88 34.64
CA LYS A 229 -16.03 26.23 33.22
C LYS A 229 -15.08 27.35 32.82
N VAL A 230 -14.43 27.18 31.67
CA VAL A 230 -13.43 28.12 31.14
C VAL A 230 -14.03 29.52 30.99
N LEU A 231 -15.17 29.62 30.31
CA LEU A 231 -15.81 30.92 30.06
C LEU A 231 -16.33 31.61 31.31
N ASP A 232 -16.83 30.85 32.29
CA ASP A 232 -17.34 31.45 33.53
C ASP A 232 -16.18 32.03 34.36
N PHE A 233 -15.06 31.31 34.44
CA PHE A 233 -13.85 31.78 35.13
C PHE A 233 -13.30 33.09 34.57
N PHE A 234 -13.17 33.18 33.24
CA PHE A 234 -12.66 34.38 32.58
C PHE A 234 -13.66 35.54 32.63
N LYS A 235 -14.97 35.23 32.55
CA LYS A 235 -16.04 36.23 32.68
C LYS A 235 -16.08 36.89 34.06
N GLU A 236 -15.87 36.12 35.13
CA GLU A 236 -15.77 36.67 36.50
C GLU A 236 -14.60 37.66 36.66
N ARG A 237 -13.59 37.55 35.79
CA ARG A 237 -12.39 38.40 35.75
C ARG A 237 -12.49 39.53 34.71
N GLY A 238 -13.64 39.68 34.06
CA GLY A 238 -13.91 40.78 33.13
C GLY A 238 -13.62 40.48 31.66
N TYR A 239 -13.27 39.24 31.29
CA TYR A 239 -13.00 38.86 29.90
C TYR A 239 -14.25 38.29 29.24
N SER A 240 -14.53 38.74 28.02
CA SER A 240 -15.60 38.18 27.19
C SER A 240 -15.15 36.90 26.48
N GLN A 241 -16.10 36.13 25.94
CA GLN A 241 -15.79 34.97 25.09
C GLN A 241 -14.89 35.35 23.90
N SER A 242 -15.06 36.56 23.35
CA SER A 242 -14.22 37.06 22.25
C SER A 242 -12.78 37.25 22.71
N ASP A 243 -12.59 37.83 23.89
CA ASP A 243 -11.26 38.09 24.45
C ASP A 243 -10.53 36.77 24.70
N VAL A 244 -11.23 35.79 25.28
CA VAL A 244 -10.67 34.45 25.55
C VAL A 244 -10.21 33.76 24.25
N SER A 245 -10.99 33.85 23.17
CA SER A 245 -10.61 33.25 21.87
C SER A 245 -9.54 34.02 21.11
N VAL A 246 -9.27 35.29 21.46
CA VAL A 246 -8.18 36.07 20.86
C VAL A 246 -6.88 35.85 21.62
N PHE A 247 -6.96 35.73 22.95
CA PHE A 247 -5.81 35.65 23.83
C PHE A 247 -5.31 34.23 24.09
N LEU A 248 -6.16 33.23 23.84
CA LEU A 248 -5.78 31.83 23.97
C LEU A 248 -5.94 31.11 22.63
N PRO A 249 -5.12 30.08 22.38
CA PRO A 249 -5.24 29.20 21.23
C PRO A 249 -6.51 28.32 21.33
N ILE A 250 -7.70 28.92 21.30
CA ILE A 250 -8.99 28.24 21.58
C ILE A 250 -10.10 28.72 20.64
N LYS A 251 -10.78 27.77 19.99
CA LYS A 251 -12.01 28.00 19.21
C LYS A 251 -13.22 27.29 19.83
N PHE A 252 -14.24 28.06 20.20
CA PHE A 252 -15.50 27.52 20.72
C PHE A 252 -16.38 26.93 19.60
N LYS A 253 -16.81 25.67 19.75
CA LYS A 253 -17.72 24.99 18.81
C LYS A 253 -19.07 25.73 18.72
N ARG A 254 -19.57 25.94 17.49
CA ARG A 254 -20.92 26.45 17.26
C ARG A 254 -21.95 25.36 17.59
N GLU A 255 -22.90 25.65 18.47
CA GLU A 255 -24.05 24.76 18.70
C GLU A 255 -24.79 24.54 17.37
N ARG A 256 -24.86 23.28 16.93
CA ARG A 256 -25.78 22.89 15.86
C ARG A 256 -27.20 23.05 16.39
N LYS A 257 -27.88 24.13 16.00
CA LYS A 257 -29.35 24.21 16.15
C LYS A 257 -29.95 22.99 15.45
N LYS A 258 -30.52 22.05 16.23
CA LYS A 258 -31.35 20.98 15.69
C LYS A 258 -32.52 21.68 14.96
N LYS A 259 -32.62 21.44 13.66
CA LYS A 259 -33.82 21.75 12.88
C LYS A 259 -34.94 20.79 13.26
#